data_AF-A0A0G4H707-F1
#
_entry.id   AF-A0A0G4H707-F1
#
_cell.length_a   1.000
_cell.length_b   1.000
_cell.length_c   1.000
_cell.angle_alpha   90.00
_cell.angle_beta   90.00
_cell.angle_gamma   90.00
#
_symmetry.space_group_name_H-M   'P 1'
#
loop_
_entity.id
_entity.type
_entity.pdbx_description
1 polymer ?
#
loop_
_entity_poly.entity_id
_entity_poly.type
_entity_poly.pdbx_seq_one_letter_code
_entity_poly.pdbx_strand_id
1 'polypeptide(L)'
;MGRRVFEWDQVKAFMVCRLVALDKCLSVHPIGIGEAIRRPLGKTVMKETREELQEACGADQLCSGLMGGLEGGIHAVRELWETLTQEAGDDPEKAFKTLLIDAENAFNAANRTAGLWNARILWPRASTFLFNCYRGDAELFLRGTHRITTIGSREG
;
A
#
# COMPACT_ATOMS: atom_id res chain seq x y z
N MET A 1 15.86 6.37 -17.22
CA MET A 1 16.38 5.89 -15.92
C MET A 1 16.82 4.44 -16.06
N GLY A 2 18.04 4.10 -15.62
CA GLY A 2 18.60 2.76 -15.82
C GLY A 2 17.79 1.67 -15.13
N ARG A 3 17.38 0.62 -15.87
CA ARG A 3 16.65 -0.55 -15.36
C ARG A 3 17.58 -1.53 -14.61
N ARG A 4 18.48 -1.00 -13.77
CA ARG A 4 19.44 -1.84 -13.06
C ARG A 4 18.78 -2.45 -11.83
N VAL A 5 18.73 -3.78 -11.81
CA VAL A 5 18.50 -4.56 -10.60
C VAL A 5 19.86 -4.68 -9.91
N PHE A 6 19.95 -4.25 -8.65
CA PHE A 6 21.17 -4.41 -7.85
C PHE A 6 21.18 -5.80 -7.21
N GLU A 7 22.30 -6.27 -6.67
CA GLU A 7 22.28 -7.43 -5.75
C GLU A 7 21.74 -7.01 -4.37
N TRP A 8 21.11 -7.91 -3.62
CA TRP A 8 20.50 -7.53 -2.32
C TRP A 8 21.53 -6.98 -1.35
N ASP A 9 22.72 -7.56 -1.31
CA ASP A 9 23.81 -7.11 -0.44
C ASP A 9 24.27 -5.68 -0.74
N GLN A 10 24.03 -5.17 -1.95
CA GLN A 10 24.37 -3.80 -2.33
C GLN A 10 23.37 -2.76 -1.82
N VAL A 11 22.14 -3.18 -1.50
CA VAL A 11 21.03 -2.27 -1.14
C VAL A 11 20.46 -2.52 0.25
N LYS A 12 20.69 -3.69 0.87
CA LYS A 12 20.07 -4.07 2.15
C LYS A 12 20.34 -3.08 3.28
N ALA A 13 21.56 -2.54 3.36
CA ALA A 13 21.93 -1.54 4.37
C ALA A 13 21.16 -0.22 4.20
N PHE A 14 20.81 0.13 2.95
CA PHE A 14 19.97 1.29 2.66
C PHE A 14 18.50 1.03 3.02
N MET A 15 18.07 -0.23 2.98
CA MET A 15 16.68 -0.64 3.21
C MET A 15 16.32 -0.80 4.69
N VAL A 16 17.30 -0.72 5.61
CA VAL A 16 17.03 -0.80 7.05
C VAL A 16 16.14 0.32 7.54
N CYS A 17 15.43 0.06 8.63
CA CYS A 17 14.50 1.00 9.23
C CYS A 17 14.62 1.01 10.75
N ARG A 18 14.28 2.14 11.37
CA ARG A 18 14.03 2.23 12.81
C ARG A 18 12.57 1.88 13.10
N LEU A 19 12.33 0.89 13.94
CA LEU A 19 10.98 0.51 14.35
C LEU A 19 10.42 1.46 15.40
N VAL A 20 9.20 1.94 15.16
CA VAL A 20 8.40 2.70 16.11
C VAL A 20 7.03 2.05 16.23
N ALA A 21 6.60 1.79 17.47
CA ALA A 21 5.25 1.35 17.77
C ALA A 21 4.37 2.59 17.94
N LEU A 22 3.44 2.81 17.00
CA LEU A 22 2.43 3.85 17.13
C LEU A 22 1.16 3.27 17.76
N ASP A 23 0.49 4.09 18.58
CA ASP A 23 -0.80 3.73 19.13
C ASP A 23 -1.87 3.81 18.03
N LYS A 24 -2.61 2.72 17.85
CA LYS A 24 -3.78 2.63 16.97
C LYS A 24 -4.94 2.18 17.85
N CYS A 25 -5.41 3.10 18.71
CA CYS A 25 -6.58 3.01 19.58
C CYS A 25 -7.13 1.57 19.71
N LEU A 26 -6.70 0.87 20.79
CA LEU A 26 -6.92 -0.56 21.09
C LEU A 26 -5.93 -1.55 20.45
N SER A 27 -5.00 -1.10 19.61
CA SER A 27 -3.95 -1.94 18.98
C SER A 27 -2.65 -1.15 18.75
N VAL A 28 -1.60 -1.83 18.29
CA VAL A 28 -0.31 -1.21 17.93
C VAL A 28 -0.14 -1.22 16.41
N HIS A 29 0.33 -0.10 15.85
CA HIS A 29 0.74 0.00 14.46
C HIS A 29 2.27 0.11 14.37
N PRO A 30 2.98 -0.98 14.02
CA PRO A 30 4.43 -0.93 13.83
C PRO A 30 4.77 -0.16 12.56
N ILE A 31 5.71 0.79 12.65
CA ILE A 31 6.21 1.56 11.51
C ILE A 31 7.73 1.44 11.43
N GLY A 32 8.21 0.98 10.27
CA GLY A 32 9.61 1.06 9.87
C GLY A 32 9.96 2.44 9.30
N ILE A 33 10.68 3.26 10.05
CA ILE A 33 11.20 4.56 9.59
C ILE A 33 12.55 4.34 8.90
N GLY A 34 12.55 4.29 7.57
CA GLY A 34 13.79 4.24 6.77
C GLY A 34 14.54 5.58 6.69
N GLU A 35 15.71 5.54 6.07
CA GLU A 35 16.58 6.70 5.84
C GLU A 35 15.86 7.90 5.20
N ALA A 36 16.23 9.11 5.62
CA ALA A 36 15.57 10.33 5.16
C ALA A 36 15.57 10.47 3.64
N ILE A 37 16.67 10.08 2.98
CA ILE A 37 16.85 10.15 1.52
C ILE A 37 15.98 9.15 0.74
N ARG A 38 15.46 8.08 1.37
CA ARG A 38 14.49 7.18 0.71
C ARG A 38 13.19 7.88 0.36
N ARG A 39 12.79 8.86 1.17
CA ARG A 39 11.55 9.63 0.99
C ARG A 39 11.55 10.47 -0.28
N PRO A 40 12.55 11.33 -0.56
CA PRO A 40 12.61 12.07 -1.83
C PRO A 40 12.80 11.15 -3.04
N LEU A 41 13.53 10.03 -2.91
CA LEU A 41 13.64 9.04 -4.00
C LEU A 41 12.27 8.44 -4.36
N GLY A 42 11.54 7.94 -3.35
CA GLY A 42 10.19 7.42 -3.53
C GLY A 42 9.25 8.47 -4.13
N LYS A 43 9.23 9.69 -3.57
CA LYS A 43 8.42 10.80 -4.11
C LYS A 43 8.75 11.14 -5.55
N THR A 44 10.02 11.10 -5.94
CA THR A 44 10.44 11.35 -7.33
C THR A 44 9.88 10.27 -8.24
N VAL A 45 10.05 8.99 -7.88
CA VAL A 45 9.49 7.88 -8.67
C VAL A 45 7.96 8.00 -8.79
N MET A 46 7.26 8.30 -7.69
CA MET A 46 5.81 8.51 -7.72
C MET A 46 5.42 9.67 -8.63
N LYS A 47 6.08 10.82 -8.53
CA LYS A 47 5.79 11.99 -9.36
C LYS A 47 5.91 11.67 -10.85
N GLU A 48 6.92 10.90 -11.24
CA GLU A 48 7.21 10.57 -12.64
C GLU A 48 6.33 9.44 -13.20
N THR A 49 5.76 8.59 -12.35
CA THR A 49 5.13 7.32 -12.78
C THR A 49 3.70 7.12 -12.28
N ARG A 50 3.14 8.06 -11.49
CA ARG A 50 1.79 7.96 -10.92
C ARG A 50 0.67 7.79 -11.95
N GLU A 51 0.84 8.32 -13.15
CA GLU A 51 -0.19 8.27 -14.20
C GLU A 51 -0.47 6.82 -14.61
N GLU A 52 0.57 5.99 -14.76
CA GLU A 52 0.41 4.56 -15.05
C GLU A 52 -0.34 3.83 -13.93
N LEU A 53 -0.06 4.17 -12.67
CA LEU A 53 -0.75 3.59 -11.53
C LEU A 53 -2.23 4.01 -11.52
N GLN A 54 -2.53 5.29 -11.75
CA GLN A 54 -3.90 5.80 -11.78
C GLN A 54 -4.70 5.19 -12.94
N GLU A 55 -4.09 5.04 -14.11
CA GLU A 55 -4.71 4.39 -15.26
C GLU A 55 -5.00 2.90 -14.98
N ALA A 56 -4.02 2.17 -14.43
CA ALA A 56 -4.20 0.76 -14.10
C ALA A 56 -5.23 0.52 -12.99
N CYS A 57 -5.36 1.44 -12.04
CA CYS A 57 -6.32 1.35 -10.94
C CYS A 57 -7.73 1.86 -11.31
N GLY A 58 -7.83 2.82 -12.22
CA GLY A 58 -9.10 3.41 -12.65
C GLY A 58 -10.00 3.85 -11.49
N ALA A 59 -11.30 3.62 -11.66
CA ALA A 59 -12.31 3.86 -10.63
C ALA A 59 -12.46 2.67 -9.65
N ASP A 60 -11.85 1.52 -9.95
CA ASP A 60 -11.95 0.31 -9.12
C ASP A 60 -11.15 0.44 -7.82
N GLN A 61 -10.08 1.24 -7.84
CA GLN A 61 -9.24 1.50 -6.67
C GLN A 61 -9.08 2.99 -6.41
N LEU A 62 -9.91 3.50 -5.50
CA LEU A 62 -9.97 4.91 -5.12
C LEU A 62 -8.72 5.42 -4.38
N CYS A 63 -7.93 4.51 -3.79
CA CYS A 63 -6.70 4.84 -3.05
C CYS A 63 -5.46 5.01 -3.94
N SER A 64 -5.60 4.99 -5.27
CA SER A 64 -4.50 5.17 -6.24
C SER A 64 -4.05 6.63 -6.43
N GLY A 65 -4.70 7.57 -5.75
CA GLY A 65 -4.42 9.01 -5.83
C GLY A 65 -5.16 9.72 -6.96
N LEU A 66 -6.23 9.11 -7.50
CA LEU A 66 -7.15 9.76 -8.43
C LEU A 66 -7.76 11.02 -7.77
N MET A 67 -7.70 12.15 -8.47
CA MET A 67 -8.22 13.42 -7.95
C MET A 67 -9.74 13.32 -7.74
N GLY A 68 -10.20 13.59 -6.52
CA GLY A 68 -11.61 13.46 -6.16
C GLY A 68 -12.13 12.02 -6.08
N GLY A 69 -11.26 10.99 -6.18
CA GLY A 69 -11.69 9.59 -6.25
C GLY A 69 -12.55 9.15 -5.06
N LEU A 70 -12.15 9.48 -3.84
CA LEU A 70 -12.92 9.13 -2.63
C LEU A 70 -14.28 9.83 -2.57
N GLU A 71 -14.32 11.12 -2.89
CA GLU A 71 -15.56 11.90 -2.92
C GLU A 71 -16.53 11.36 -3.99
N GLY A 72 -16.02 11.14 -5.21
CA GLY A 72 -16.78 10.53 -6.30
C GLY A 72 -17.30 9.14 -5.94
N GLY A 73 -16.49 8.32 -5.28
CA GLY A 73 -16.89 7.00 -4.78
C GLY A 73 -18.04 7.07 -3.78
N ILE A 74 -17.98 8.00 -2.82
CA ILE A 74 -19.07 8.22 -1.84
C ILE A 74 -20.36 8.64 -2.55
N HIS A 75 -20.28 9.57 -3.51
CA HIS A 75 -21.43 9.99 -4.30
C HIS A 75 -22.04 8.84 -5.11
N ALA A 76 -21.20 8.04 -5.78
CA ALA A 76 -21.66 6.89 -6.55
C ALA A 76 -22.35 5.84 -5.68
N VAL A 77 -21.79 5.52 -4.50
CA VAL A 77 -22.41 4.59 -3.54
C VAL A 77 -23.74 5.14 -3.03
N ARG A 78 -23.84 6.45 -2.78
CA ARG A 78 -25.09 7.08 -2.33
C ARG A 78 -26.19 6.98 -3.39
N GLU A 79 -25.88 7.33 -4.64
CA GLU A 79 -26.81 7.24 -5.77
C GLU A 79 -27.27 5.80 -6.02
N LEU A 80 -26.33 4.84 -5.96
CA LEU A 80 -26.65 3.41 -6.07
C LEU A 80 -27.59 2.97 -4.95
N TRP A 81 -27.33 3.40 -3.70
CA TRP A 81 -28.18 3.07 -2.57
C TRP A 81 -29.61 3.61 -2.74
N GLU A 82 -29.75 4.87 -3.17
CA GLU A 82 -31.04 5.50 -3.45
C GLU A 82 -31.80 4.75 -4.55
N THR A 83 -31.12 4.39 -5.64
CA THR A 83 -31.68 3.64 -6.77
C THR A 83 -32.17 2.26 -6.33
N LEU A 84 -31.32 1.49 -5.65
CA LEU A 84 -31.68 0.15 -5.17
C LEU A 84 -32.82 0.20 -4.15
N THR A 85 -32.88 1.24 -3.30
CA THR A 85 -33.99 1.44 -2.36
C THR A 85 -35.31 1.64 -3.10
N GLN A 86 -35.30 2.46 -4.16
CA GLN A 86 -36.48 2.71 -4.99
C GLN A 86 -36.93 1.44 -5.74
N GLU A 87 -36.00 0.68 -6.29
CA GLU A 87 -36.28 -0.55 -7.04
C GLU A 87 -36.78 -1.70 -6.17
N ALA A 88 -36.28 -1.80 -4.93
CA ALA A 88 -36.71 -2.80 -3.97
C ALA A 88 -38.12 -2.52 -3.45
N GLY A 89 -38.46 -1.26 -3.16
CA GLY A 89 -39.74 -0.91 -2.54
C GLY A 89 -40.01 -1.74 -1.29
N ASP A 90 -41.19 -2.36 -1.22
CA ASP A 90 -41.58 -3.29 -0.13
C ASP A 90 -41.37 -4.77 -0.49
N ASP A 91 -40.73 -5.08 -1.62
CA ASP A 91 -40.52 -6.45 -2.10
C ASP A 91 -39.35 -7.13 -1.36
N PRO A 92 -39.61 -8.14 -0.52
CA PRO A 92 -38.56 -8.81 0.24
C PRO A 92 -37.58 -9.61 -0.64
N GLU A 93 -37.97 -10.00 -1.87
CA GLU A 93 -37.07 -10.71 -2.80
C GLU A 93 -36.00 -9.79 -3.40
N LYS A 94 -36.21 -8.46 -3.34
CA LYS A 94 -35.29 -7.43 -3.85
C LYS A 94 -34.49 -6.72 -2.76
N ALA A 95 -34.59 -7.17 -1.52
CA ALA A 95 -33.83 -6.60 -0.42
C ALA A 95 -32.31 -6.73 -0.66
N PHE A 96 -31.58 -5.65 -0.36
CA PHE A 96 -30.13 -5.58 -0.53
C PHE A 96 -29.46 -5.11 0.76
N LYS A 97 -28.14 -5.37 0.88
CA LYS A 97 -27.32 -4.99 2.03
C LYS A 97 -25.90 -4.67 1.58
N THR A 98 -25.19 -3.87 2.38
CA THR A 98 -23.76 -3.60 2.19
C THR A 98 -22.93 -4.66 2.90
N LEU A 99 -21.95 -5.23 2.20
CA LEU A 99 -20.89 -6.03 2.82
C LEU A 99 -19.64 -5.17 2.99
N LEU A 100 -19.21 -5.00 4.23
CA LEU A 100 -17.96 -4.33 4.57
C LEU A 100 -16.88 -5.39 4.79
N ILE A 101 -15.75 -5.23 4.10
CA ILE A 101 -14.60 -6.14 4.17
C ILE A 101 -13.38 -5.30 4.55
N ASP A 102 -12.67 -5.73 5.59
CA ASP A 102 -11.37 -5.18 5.96
C ASP A 102 -10.35 -6.32 6.02
N ALA A 103 -9.13 -6.05 5.55
CA ALA A 103 -8.06 -7.03 5.53
C ALA A 103 -7.26 -6.92 6.83
N GLU A 104 -7.22 -8.02 7.60
CA GLU A 104 -6.41 -8.08 8.80
C GLU A 104 -4.92 -7.94 8.47
N ASN A 105 -4.28 -6.92 9.04
CA ASN A 105 -2.85 -6.68 8.92
C ASN A 105 -2.33 -6.70 7.46
N ALA A 106 -3.08 -6.09 6.54
CA ALA A 106 -2.86 -6.19 5.10
C ALA A 106 -1.40 -5.92 4.65
N PHE A 107 -0.75 -4.89 5.20
CA PHE A 107 0.64 -4.56 4.83
C PHE A 107 1.63 -5.69 5.16
N ASN A 108 1.39 -6.43 6.24
CA ASN A 108 2.31 -7.47 6.71
C ASN A 108 1.95 -8.84 6.13
N ALA A 109 0.66 -9.06 5.88
CA ALA A 109 0.12 -10.30 5.35
C ALA A 109 0.18 -10.38 3.81
N ALA A 110 0.34 -9.25 3.11
CA ALA A 110 0.37 -9.21 1.65
C ALA A 110 1.47 -10.10 1.05
N ASN A 111 1.14 -10.82 -0.03
CA ASN A 111 2.11 -11.60 -0.77
C ASN A 111 2.98 -10.68 -1.62
N ARG A 112 4.19 -10.42 -1.13
CA ARG A 112 5.17 -9.54 -1.75
C ARG A 112 5.62 -9.98 -3.14
N THR A 113 5.79 -11.28 -3.36
CA THR A 113 6.16 -11.82 -4.67
C THR A 113 5.07 -11.53 -5.69
N ALA A 114 3.80 -11.76 -5.33
CA ALA A 114 2.66 -11.43 -6.17
C ALA A 114 2.55 -9.91 -6.41
N GLY A 115 2.75 -9.09 -5.37
CA GLY A 115 2.74 -7.63 -5.49
C GLY A 115 3.82 -7.10 -6.44
N LEU A 116 5.05 -7.59 -6.34
CA LEU A 116 6.15 -7.23 -7.23
C LEU A 116 5.94 -7.70 -8.66
N TRP A 117 5.35 -8.89 -8.84
CA TRP A 117 4.98 -9.40 -10.16
C TRP A 117 3.89 -8.53 -10.82
N ASN A 118 2.84 -8.20 -10.07
CA ASN A 118 1.77 -7.33 -10.57
C ASN A 118 2.30 -5.93 -10.88
N ALA A 119 3.16 -5.36 -10.03
CA ALA A 119 3.82 -4.08 -10.31
C ALA A 119 4.66 -4.13 -11.58
N ARG A 120 5.27 -5.28 -11.92
CA ARG A 120 6.01 -5.44 -13.18
C ARG A 120 5.12 -5.34 -14.42
N ILE A 121 3.87 -5.80 -14.31
CA ILE A 121 2.91 -5.83 -15.43
C ILE A 121 2.15 -4.49 -15.50
N LEU A 122 1.58 -4.07 -14.38
CA LEU A 122 0.67 -2.93 -14.29
C LEU A 122 1.38 -1.58 -14.10
N TRP A 123 2.60 -1.59 -13.56
CA TRP A 123 3.37 -0.38 -13.27
C TRP A 123 4.85 -0.49 -13.67
N PRO A 124 5.13 -0.77 -14.96
CA PRO A 124 6.44 -1.18 -15.42
C PRO A 124 7.53 -0.14 -15.15
N ARG A 125 7.23 1.17 -15.19
CA ARG A 125 8.23 2.22 -14.94
C ARG A 125 8.70 2.28 -13.49
N ALA A 126 7.85 1.96 -12.52
CA ALA A 126 8.22 1.90 -11.10
C ALA A 126 8.74 0.51 -10.70
N SER A 127 8.44 -0.54 -11.47
CA SER A 127 8.71 -1.94 -11.10
C SER A 127 10.14 -2.24 -10.65
N THR A 128 11.17 -1.69 -11.31
CA THR A 128 12.56 -1.93 -10.92
C THR A 128 12.92 -1.25 -9.60
N PHE A 129 12.41 -0.04 -9.35
CA PHE A 129 12.58 0.65 -8.07
C PHE A 129 11.91 -0.15 -6.95
N LEU A 130 10.66 -0.57 -7.16
CA LEU A 130 9.93 -1.40 -6.21
C LEU A 130 10.65 -2.73 -5.96
N PHE A 131 11.14 -3.40 -6.99
CA PHE A 131 11.88 -4.66 -6.81
C PHE A 131 13.16 -4.47 -5.98
N ASN A 132 13.93 -3.40 -6.23
CA ASN A 132 15.13 -3.12 -5.45
C ASN A 132 14.83 -2.78 -3.99
N CYS A 133 13.68 -2.17 -3.70
CA CYS A 133 13.26 -1.87 -2.33
C CYS A 133 12.65 -3.10 -1.62
N TYR A 134 11.70 -3.77 -2.25
CA TYR A 134 10.81 -4.71 -1.57
C TYR A 134 11.14 -6.19 -1.79
N ARG A 135 12.18 -6.59 -2.54
CA ARG A 135 12.42 -8.04 -2.76
C ARG A 135 12.87 -8.80 -1.51
N GLY A 136 13.57 -8.13 -0.61
CA GLY A 136 14.16 -8.71 0.60
C GLY A 136 13.48 -8.21 1.86
N ASP A 137 13.83 -8.82 2.98
CA ASP A 137 13.33 -8.40 4.29
C ASP A 137 14.21 -7.25 4.81
N ALA A 138 13.58 -6.14 5.18
CA ALA A 138 14.25 -5.00 5.79
C ALA A 138 14.57 -5.31 7.25
N GLU A 139 15.78 -4.98 7.70
CA GLU A 139 16.13 -5.06 9.12
C GLU A 139 15.51 -3.87 9.86
N LEU A 140 14.68 -4.16 10.87
CA LEU A 140 14.06 -3.19 11.74
C LEU A 140 14.80 -3.12 13.08
N PHE A 141 15.30 -1.94 13.42
CA PHE A 141 16.00 -1.69 14.68
C PHE A 141 15.08 -1.06 15.72
N LEU A 142 14.89 -1.74 16.84
CA LEU A 142 14.18 -1.23 18.01
C LEU A 142 15.20 -0.88 19.09
N ARG A 143 15.27 0.41 19.45
CA ARG A 143 16.16 0.90 20.52
C ARG A 143 15.48 0.69 21.87
N GLY A 144 15.93 -0.31 22.63
CA GLY A 144 15.60 -0.45 24.05
C GLY A 144 16.49 0.41 24.94
N THR A 145 16.18 0.46 26.24
CA THR A 145 16.94 1.18 27.26
C THR A 145 18.35 0.62 27.47
N HIS A 146 18.52 -0.71 27.31
CA HIS A 146 19.78 -1.39 27.58
C HIS A 146 20.33 -2.21 26.40
N ARG A 147 19.50 -2.47 25.37
CA ARG A 147 19.86 -3.29 24.20
C ARG A 147 19.12 -2.82 22.96
N ILE A 148 19.71 -3.08 21.80
CA ILE A 148 19.05 -2.94 20.50
C ILE A 148 18.54 -4.32 20.09
N THR A 149 17.25 -4.39 19.74
CA THR A 149 16.65 -5.61 19.18
C THR A 149 16.45 -5.40 17.69
N THR A 150 16.89 -6.37 16.89
CA THR A 150 16.68 -6.37 15.45
C THR A 150 15.59 -7.39 15.09
N ILE A 151 14.64 -6.98 14.26
CA ILE A 151 13.57 -7.83 13.74
C ILE A 151 13.65 -7.76 12.22
N GLY A 152 13.69 -8.90 11.53
CA GLY A 152 13.54 -8.93 10.07
C GLY A 152 12.07 -8.67 9.73
N SER A 153 11.81 -7.69 8.87
CA SER A 153 10.45 -7.36 8.46
C SER A 153 10.25 -7.51 6.97
N ARG A 154 9.07 -8.02 6.63
CA ARG A 154 8.55 -7.94 5.27
C ARG A 154 7.99 -6.56 4.94
N GLU A 155 7.87 -5.69 5.94
CA GLU A 155 7.40 -4.32 5.84
C GLU A 155 8.50 -3.38 5.35
N GLY A 156 8.14 -2.46 4.46
CA GLY A 156 8.97 -1.30 4.14
C GLY A 156 8.97 -0.94 2.68
#